data_AF-A0A1M3KXE7-F1
#
_entry.id   AF-A0A1M3KXE7-F1
#
_cell.length_a   1.000
_cell.length_b   1.000
_cell.length_c   1.000
_cell.angle_alpha   90.00
_cell.angle_beta   90.00
_cell.angle_gamma   90.00
#
_symmetry.space_group_name_H-M   'P 1'
#
loop_
_entity.id
_entity.type
_entity.pdbx_description
1 polymer ?
#
loop_
_entity_poly.entity_id
_entity_poly.type
_entity_poly.pdbx_seq_one_letter_code
_entity_poly.pdbx_strand_id
1 'polypeptide(L)'
;MVENGLQRYEIGLFRKLAGLQPVTAFFMTTSDPVLLELDRARAARIAGNHGMVRVCARRAVGAAAGENAMAVLRRISGTITIPHHVRLRATMLQQGLRAQLQGGSVSDDPIADAELLIDYLRSNAKD
;
A
#
# COMPACT_ATOMS: atom_id res chain seq x y z
N MET A 1 -8.36 -26.02 -15.70
CA MET A 1 -9.18 -24.83 -16.00
C MET A 1 -9.76 -24.38 -14.67
N VAL A 2 -9.28 -23.27 -14.11
CA VAL A 2 -9.83 -22.74 -12.86
C VAL A 2 -10.78 -21.61 -13.26
N GLU A 3 -12.07 -21.82 -12.98
CA GLU A 3 -13.15 -20.90 -13.30
C GLU A 3 -13.02 -19.62 -12.46
N ASN A 4 -12.97 -18.48 -13.14
CA ASN A 4 -12.99 -17.15 -12.53
C ASN A 4 -14.40 -16.85 -11.99
N GLY A 5 -14.59 -16.99 -10.69
CA GLY A 5 -15.80 -16.58 -9.99
C GLY A 5 -15.86 -15.07 -9.80
N LEU A 6 -16.46 -14.36 -10.77
CA LEU A 6 -16.90 -12.97 -10.62
C LEU A 6 -18.19 -12.93 -9.78
N GLN A 7 -18.09 -12.63 -8.49
CA GLN A 7 -19.26 -12.39 -7.64
C GLN A 7 -19.56 -10.89 -7.57
N ARG A 8 -20.71 -10.48 -8.13
CA ARG A 8 -21.25 -9.11 -8.05
C ARG A 8 -21.97 -8.94 -6.71
N TYR A 9 -21.60 -7.91 -5.95
CA TYR A 9 -22.38 -7.46 -4.79
C TYR A 9 -22.72 -5.98 -4.97
N GLU A 10 -24.01 -5.68 -5.13
CA GLU A 10 -24.53 -4.31 -5.08
C GLU A 10 -24.72 -3.90 -3.61
N ILE A 11 -24.06 -2.82 -3.20
CA ILE A 11 -24.28 -2.21 -1.88
C ILE A 11 -25.03 -0.89 -2.12
N GLY A 12 -26.24 -0.80 -1.57
CA GLY A 12 -27.22 0.26 -1.82
C GLY A 12 -26.70 1.67 -1.52
N LEU A 13 -26.98 2.58 -2.46
CA LEU A 13 -26.61 4.00 -2.43
C LEU A 13 -27.55 4.79 -1.51
N PHE A 14 -26.99 5.52 -0.53
CA PHE A 14 -27.71 6.58 0.18
C PHE A 14 -28.11 7.68 -0.82
N ARG A 15 -29.42 7.91 -0.95
CA ARG A 15 -29.99 8.85 -1.91
C ARG A 15 -30.06 10.25 -1.29
N LYS A 16 -29.79 11.25 -2.17
CA LYS A 16 -30.41 12.58 -2.26
C LYS A 16 -29.49 13.75 -1.85
N LEU A 17 -28.90 14.41 -2.86
CA LEU A 17 -29.07 15.83 -3.17
C LEU A 17 -28.58 16.12 -4.61
N ALA A 18 -29.47 16.73 -5.38
CA ALA A 18 -29.35 17.40 -6.69
C ALA A 18 -28.13 17.12 -7.62
N GLY A 19 -28.42 16.52 -8.79
CA GLY A 19 -27.93 17.08 -10.05
C GLY A 19 -26.56 16.64 -10.61
N LEU A 20 -25.86 15.70 -9.99
CA LEU A 20 -24.66 15.10 -10.58
C LEU A 20 -24.95 13.67 -11.02
N GLN A 21 -24.57 13.35 -12.26
CA GLN A 21 -24.58 11.98 -12.81
C GLN A 21 -24.01 11.02 -11.75
N PRO A 22 -24.54 9.79 -11.61
CA PRO A 22 -23.90 8.81 -10.74
C PRO A 22 -22.50 8.60 -11.30
N VAL A 23 -21.49 9.15 -10.62
CA VAL A 23 -20.12 8.73 -10.84
C VAL A 23 -20.13 7.32 -10.30
N THR A 24 -20.36 6.34 -11.17
CA THR A 24 -20.15 4.94 -10.86
C THR A 24 -18.71 4.86 -10.41
N ALA A 25 -18.48 4.86 -9.09
CA ALA A 25 -17.22 4.50 -8.51
C ALA A 25 -17.00 3.05 -8.94
N PHE A 26 -16.28 2.88 -10.04
CA PHE A 26 -15.91 1.60 -10.59
C PHE A 26 -14.90 1.00 -9.63
N PHE A 27 -15.39 0.33 -8.58
CA PHE A 27 -14.56 -0.48 -7.72
C PHE A 27 -14.17 -1.72 -8.54
N MET A 28 -13.02 -1.67 -9.21
CA MET A 28 -12.31 -2.89 -9.57
C MET A 28 -11.99 -3.61 -8.27
N THR A 29 -12.72 -4.67 -7.96
CA THR A 29 -12.24 -5.66 -6.99
C THR A 29 -11.07 -6.37 -7.64
N THR A 30 -9.90 -5.72 -7.65
CA THR A 30 -8.71 -6.37 -8.16
C THR A 30 -8.33 -7.45 -7.16
N SER A 31 -8.28 -8.70 -7.60
CA SER A 31 -7.79 -9.83 -6.78
C SER A 31 -6.31 -9.67 -6.40
N ASP A 32 -5.63 -8.63 -6.90
CA ASP A 32 -4.27 -8.30 -6.56
C ASP A 32 -4.22 -7.72 -5.12
N PRO A 33 -3.63 -8.45 -4.16
CA PRO A 33 -3.52 -7.99 -2.78
C PRO A 33 -2.70 -6.71 -2.65
N VAL A 34 -1.80 -6.42 -3.60
CA VAL A 34 -1.03 -5.18 -3.64
C VAL A 34 -1.94 -3.99 -3.89
N LEU A 35 -2.76 -4.06 -4.94
CA LEU A 35 -3.67 -2.98 -5.34
C LEU A 35 -4.74 -2.74 -4.27
N LEU A 36 -5.27 -3.81 -3.66
CA LEU A 36 -6.21 -3.71 -2.56
C LEU A 36 -5.66 -2.91 -1.37
N GLU A 37 -4.42 -3.17 -0.96
CA GLU A 37 -3.80 -2.46 0.15
C GLU A 37 -3.43 -1.01 -0.22
N LEU A 38 -3.02 -0.74 -1.45
CA LEU A 38 -2.81 0.65 -1.91
C LEU A 38 -4.12 1.46 -1.93
N ASP A 39 -5.22 0.87 -2.37
CA ASP A 39 -6.53 1.53 -2.36
C ASP A 39 -7.02 1.80 -0.93
N ARG A 40 -6.81 0.86 0.00
CA ARG A 40 -7.06 1.08 1.43
C ARG A 40 -6.21 2.21 1.98
N ALA A 41 -4.94 2.31 1.58
CA ALA A 41 -4.06 3.40 1.99
C ALA A 41 -4.58 4.76 1.47
N ARG A 42 -5.02 4.83 0.20
CA ARG A 42 -5.60 6.04 -0.39
C ARG A 42 -6.89 6.45 0.32
N ALA A 43 -7.78 5.50 0.62
CA ALA A 43 -9.00 5.75 1.39
C ALA A 43 -8.69 6.25 2.81
N ALA A 44 -7.71 5.66 3.50
CA ALA A 44 -7.27 6.10 4.81
C ALA A 44 -6.68 7.53 4.78
N ARG A 45 -5.97 7.89 3.71
CA ARG A 45 -5.45 9.26 3.52
C ARG A 45 -6.58 10.28 3.39
N ILE A 46 -7.61 9.97 2.60
CA ILE A 46 -8.80 10.83 2.46
C ILE A 46 -9.51 10.99 3.81
N ALA A 47 -9.55 9.93 4.63
CA ALA A 47 -10.13 9.96 5.97
C ALA A 47 -9.22 10.60 7.05
N GLY A 48 -8.02 11.08 6.70
CA GLY A 48 -7.06 11.67 7.66
C GLY A 48 -6.40 10.66 8.61
N ASN A 49 -6.51 9.36 8.35
CA ASN A 49 -5.95 8.31 9.20
C ASN A 49 -4.51 7.96 8.81
N HIS A 50 -3.57 8.84 9.17
CA HIS A 50 -2.14 8.68 8.84
C HIS A 50 -1.51 7.38 9.37
N GLY A 51 -2.01 6.86 10.50
CA GLY A 51 -1.57 5.57 11.03
C GLY A 51 -1.92 4.43 10.08
N MET A 52 -3.17 4.39 9.62
CA MET A 52 -3.65 3.38 8.70
C MET A 52 -3.01 3.49 7.31
N VAL A 53 -2.73 4.71 6.82
CA VAL A 53 -1.98 4.92 5.56
C VAL A 53 -0.66 4.13 5.58
N ARG A 54 0.11 4.26 6.67
CA ARG A 54 1.38 3.52 6.84
C ARG A 54 1.18 2.01 6.95
N VAL A 55 0.17 1.56 7.68
CA VAL A 55 -0.12 0.12 7.83
C VAL A 55 -0.45 -0.51 6.48
N CYS A 56 -1.35 0.10 5.72
CA CYS A 56 -1.73 -0.38 4.39
C CYS A 56 -0.55 -0.32 3.40
N ALA A 57 0.22 0.76 3.40
CA ALA A 57 1.43 0.87 2.58
C ALA A 57 2.43 -0.27 2.84
N ARG A 58 2.70 -0.60 4.12
CA ARG A 58 3.57 -1.75 4.47
C ARG A 58 2.98 -3.07 3.98
N ARG A 59 1.68 -3.27 4.14
CA ARG A 59 1.00 -4.50 3.69
C ARG A 59 1.06 -4.66 2.18
N ALA A 60 0.96 -3.58 1.41
CA ALA A 60 1.15 -3.61 -0.04
C ALA A 60 2.56 -4.11 -0.41
N VAL A 61 3.61 -3.65 0.29
CA VAL A 61 4.99 -4.15 0.09
C VAL A 61 5.10 -5.64 0.45
N GLY A 62 4.52 -6.06 1.58
CA GLY A 62 4.50 -7.48 1.98
C GLY A 62 3.77 -8.36 0.96
N ALA A 63 2.62 -7.90 0.47
CA ALA A 63 1.86 -8.57 -0.58
C ALA A 63 2.66 -8.72 -1.88
N ALA A 64 3.40 -7.69 -2.29
CA ALA A 64 4.23 -7.73 -3.49
C ALA A 64 5.39 -8.72 -3.39
N ALA A 65 5.93 -8.93 -2.19
CA ALA A 65 6.97 -9.92 -1.93
C ALA A 65 6.43 -11.33 -1.62
N GLY A 66 5.12 -11.49 -1.37
CA GLY A 66 4.55 -12.73 -0.86
C GLY A 66 5.01 -13.07 0.58
N GLU A 67 5.41 -12.06 1.35
CA GLU A 67 6.08 -12.22 2.64
C GLU A 67 5.48 -11.28 3.72
N ASN A 68 5.90 -11.48 4.98
CA ASN A 68 5.57 -10.53 6.04
C ASN A 68 6.20 -9.15 5.76
N ALA A 69 5.39 -8.10 5.74
CA ALA A 69 5.80 -6.74 5.44
C ALA A 69 7.05 -6.26 6.21
N MET A 70 7.11 -6.53 7.52
CA MET A 70 8.23 -6.06 8.35
C MET A 70 9.51 -6.86 8.09
N ALA A 71 9.40 -8.14 7.73
CA ALA A 71 10.55 -8.94 7.34
C ALA A 71 11.17 -8.43 6.03
N VAL A 72 10.34 -8.16 5.03
CA VAL A 72 10.74 -7.61 3.72
C VAL A 72 11.41 -6.25 3.89
N LEU A 73 10.79 -5.32 4.62
CA LEU A 73 11.35 -3.99 4.84
C LEU A 73 12.70 -4.06 5.55
N ARG A 74 12.82 -4.90 6.58
CA ARG A 74 14.07 -5.09 7.31
C ARG A 74 15.16 -5.69 6.41
N ARG A 75 14.81 -6.69 5.58
CA ARG A 75 15.69 -7.26 4.57
C ARG A 75 16.18 -6.19 3.58
N ILE A 76 15.27 -5.45 2.96
CA ILE A 76 15.62 -4.39 1.99
C ILE A 76 16.53 -3.33 2.64
N SER A 77 16.17 -2.84 3.83
CA SER A 77 16.95 -1.81 4.52
C SER A 77 18.37 -2.27 4.90
N GLY A 78 18.56 -3.57 5.19
CA GLY A 78 19.83 -4.13 5.67
C GLY A 78 20.76 -4.66 4.58
N THR A 79 20.26 -4.93 3.37
CA THR A 79 21.08 -5.50 2.29
C THR A 79 21.88 -4.41 1.57
N ILE A 80 23.19 -4.35 1.82
CA ILE A 80 24.10 -3.30 1.32
C ILE A 80 24.13 -3.21 -0.22
N THR A 81 23.94 -4.31 -0.93
CA THR A 81 23.93 -4.37 -2.41
C THR A 81 22.71 -3.71 -3.05
N ILE A 82 21.63 -3.49 -2.29
CA ILE A 82 20.43 -2.78 -2.77
C ILE A 82 20.72 -1.28 -2.85
N PRO A 83 20.28 -0.53 -3.89
CA PRO A 83 20.54 0.90 -4.00
C PRO A 83 20.13 1.70 -2.76
N HIS A 84 20.99 2.65 -2.33
CA HIS A 84 20.80 3.42 -1.10
C HIS A 84 19.41 4.06 -0.97
N HIS A 85 18.89 4.64 -2.05
CA HIS A 85 17.57 5.28 -2.04
C HIS A 85 16.43 4.28 -1.74
N VAL A 86 16.51 3.04 -2.23
CA VAL A 86 15.52 1.98 -1.93
C VAL A 86 15.61 1.58 -0.45
N ARG A 87 16.83 1.38 0.06
CA ARG A 87 17.06 1.03 1.48
C ARG A 87 16.56 2.11 2.43
N LEU A 88 16.77 3.38 2.09
CA LEU A 88 16.30 4.52 2.87
C LEU A 88 14.77 4.53 2.95
N ARG A 89 14.08 4.32 1.83
CA ARG A 89 12.61 4.27 1.77
C ARG A 89 12.05 3.11 2.60
N ALA A 90 12.67 1.93 2.51
CA ALA A 90 12.32 0.80 3.38
C ALA A 90 12.48 1.14 4.86
N THR A 91 13.59 1.80 5.22
CA THR A 91 13.84 2.27 6.60
C THR A 91 12.74 3.23 7.06
N MET A 92 12.44 4.26 6.27
CA MET A 92 11.45 5.28 6.62
C MET A 92 10.03 4.68 6.73
N LEU A 93 9.68 3.77 5.83
CA LEU A 93 8.38 3.12 5.84
C LEU A 93 8.24 2.15 7.04
N GLN A 94 9.34 1.51 7.47
CA GLN A 94 9.38 0.66 8.66
C GLN A 94 9.05 1.44 9.95
N GLN A 95 9.42 2.72 10.02
CA GLN A 95 9.27 3.54 11.22
C GLN A 95 7.81 3.95 11.47
N GLY A 96 7.35 3.83 12.72
CA GLY A 96 6.00 4.23 13.15
C GLY A 96 5.98 5.59 13.85
N LEU A 97 4.79 5.99 14.31
CA LEU A 97 4.59 7.22 15.09
C LEU A 97 5.52 7.31 16.32
N ARG A 98 5.82 6.18 16.95
CA ARG A 98 6.75 6.12 18.09
C ARG A 98 8.16 6.57 17.73
N ALA A 99 8.64 6.25 16.53
CA ALA A 99 9.96 6.69 16.08
C ALA A 99 9.96 8.19 15.75
N GLN A 100 8.86 8.71 15.18
CA GLN A 100 8.66 10.15 14.96
C GLN A 100 8.76 10.94 16.28
N LEU A 101 8.10 10.45 17.34
CA LEU A 101 8.11 11.07 18.66
C LEU A 101 9.49 11.05 19.34
N GLN A 102 10.40 10.20 18.86
CA GLN A 102 11.77 10.08 19.37
C GLN A 102 12.80 10.82 18.48
N GLY A 103 12.34 11.66 17.55
CA GLY A 103 13.20 12.42 16.63
C GLY A 103 13.67 11.63 15.40
N GLY A 104 13.11 10.44 15.15
CA GLY A 104 13.39 9.66 13.95
C GLY A 104 12.65 10.18 12.72
N SER A 105 13.25 10.02 11.54
CA SER A 105 12.60 10.34 10.26
C SER A 105 11.56 9.29 9.90
N VAL A 106 10.33 9.73 9.63
CA VAL A 106 9.24 8.90 9.11
C VAL A 106 8.93 9.36 7.69
N SER A 107 8.42 8.44 6.87
CA SER A 107 7.92 8.77 5.54
C SER A 107 6.80 9.82 5.58
N ASP A 108 6.97 10.90 4.80
CA ASP A 108 5.94 11.91 4.55
C ASP A 108 4.90 11.44 3.53
N ASP A 109 5.27 10.51 2.64
CA ASP A 109 4.37 9.86 1.70
C ASP A 109 4.56 8.33 1.71
N PRO A 110 3.92 7.63 2.67
CA PRO A 110 4.03 6.18 2.78
C PRO A 110 3.55 5.42 1.54
N ILE A 111 2.62 6.01 0.77
CA ILE A 111 2.07 5.37 -0.43
C ILE A 111 3.14 5.39 -1.52
N ALA A 112 3.76 6.54 -1.78
CA ALA A 112 4.83 6.67 -2.77
C ALA A 112 6.06 5.80 -2.40
N ASP A 113 6.42 5.73 -1.12
CA ASP A 113 7.50 4.86 -0.66
C ASP A 113 7.17 3.37 -0.91
N ALA A 114 5.91 2.95 -0.68
CA ALA A 114 5.49 1.59 -0.98
C ALA A 114 5.51 1.29 -2.49
N GLU A 115 4.99 2.20 -3.33
CA GLU A 115 5.01 2.05 -4.78
C GLU A 115 6.44 1.86 -5.32
N LEU A 116 7.41 2.67 -4.85
CA LEU A 116 8.82 2.51 -5.19
C LEU A 116 9.40 1.15 -4.79
N LEU A 117 9.09 0.68 -3.58
CA LEU A 117 9.57 -0.61 -3.07
C LEU A 117 8.95 -1.79 -3.84
N ILE A 118 7.68 -1.68 -4.21
CA ILE A 118 6.96 -2.68 -5.01
C ILE A 118 7.59 -2.76 -6.41
N ASP A 119 7.88 -1.63 -7.04
CA ASP A 119 8.51 -1.59 -8.36
C ASP A 119 9.91 -2.19 -8.32
N TYR A 120 10.69 -1.91 -7.27
CA TYR A 120 11.97 -2.55 -7.02
C TYR A 120 11.84 -4.08 -6.90
N LEU A 121 10.92 -4.56 -6.06
CA LEU A 121 10.70 -6.00 -5.86
C LEU A 121 10.31 -6.70 -7.17
N ARG A 122 9.38 -6.12 -7.93
CA ARG A 122 8.90 -6.67 -9.21
C ARG A 122 10.00 -6.71 -10.27
N SER A 123 10.91 -5.75 -10.27
CA SER A 123 12.04 -5.69 -11.20
C SER A 123 13.11 -6.74 -10.89
N ASN A 124 13.21 -7.19 -9.63
CA ASN A 124 14.22 -8.14 -9.16
C ASN A 124 13.66 -9.54 -8.86
N ALA A 125 12.37 -9.80 -9.14
CA ALA A 125 11.73 -11.11 -8.98
C ALA A 125 11.75 -11.97 -10.26
N LYS A 126 12.40 -11.49 -11.33
CA LYS A 126 12.41 -12.13 -12.66
C LYS A 126 13.60 -13.06 -12.93
N ASP A 127 14.34 -13.43 -11.89
CA ASP A 127 15.44 -14.39 -11.94
C ASP A 127 15.00 -15.74 -11.33
#